data_AF-A0A212CEU5-F1
#
_entry.id   AF-A0A212CEU5-F1
#
_cell.length_a   1.000
_cell.length_b   1.000
_cell.length_c   1.000
_cell.angle_alpha   90.00
_cell.angle_beta   90.00
_cell.angle_gamma   90.00
#
_symmetry.space_group_name_H-M   'P 1'
#
loop_
_entity.id
_entity.type
_entity.pdbx_description
1 polymer ?
#
loop_
_entity_poly.entity_id
_entity_poly.type
_entity_poly.pdbx_seq_one_letter_code
_entity_poly.pdbx_strand_id
1 'polypeptide(L)'
;MGMKREAVQEERQRSRERAESEAECANSGHEDMPVERILEAELAVEPKTESYGDMNTESSTNDPVTNICHAADKQLFTLVEWAKRIPHFSDLTLEDQVILLRADAKGLSNPSEVETLREKVYATLEAYTKQKYPEQPGRFAKLLLRLPALRSIGLKCLEHLFFFKLIGDTPIDTFLMEMLETPLQIT
;
A
#
# COMPACT_ATOMS: atom_id res chain seq x y z
N MET A 1 -4.80 50.86 13.13
CA MET A 1 -5.05 49.44 12.86
C MET A 1 -3.71 48.76 12.64
N GLY A 2 -3.17 48.09 13.66
CA GLY A 2 -1.86 47.44 13.61
C GLY A 2 -2.01 45.96 13.93
N MET A 3 -1.31 45.10 13.18
CA MET A 3 -1.29 43.65 13.43
C MET A 3 -0.78 43.36 14.84
N LYS A 4 -1.45 42.44 15.55
CA LYS A 4 -1.08 42.03 16.91
C LYS A 4 0.29 41.35 16.89
N ARG A 5 1.18 41.75 17.80
CA ARG A 5 2.57 41.25 17.88
C ARG A 5 2.68 39.73 17.98
N GLU A 6 1.72 39.09 18.63
CA GLU A 6 1.69 37.64 18.83
C GLU A 6 1.47 36.87 17.51
N ALA A 7 0.57 37.36 16.64
CA ALA A 7 0.34 36.75 15.33
C ALA A 7 1.59 36.80 14.43
N VAL A 8 2.39 37.87 14.56
CA VAL A 8 3.64 38.03 13.80
C VAL A 8 4.73 37.07 14.32
N GLN A 9 4.73 36.76 15.62
CA GLN A 9 5.67 35.80 16.20
C GLN A 9 5.30 34.35 15.85
N GLU A 10 4.01 34.01 15.91
CA GLU A 10 3.49 32.69 15.52
C GLU A 10 3.76 32.40 14.04
N GLU A 11 3.56 33.39 13.16
CA GLU A 11 3.82 33.22 11.72
C GLU A 11 5.31 33.08 11.41
N ARG A 12 6.19 33.77 12.15
CA ARG A 12 7.65 33.60 12.03
C ARG A 12 8.12 32.23 12.54
N GLN A 13 7.53 31.75 13.62
CA GLN A 13 7.86 30.43 14.18
C GLN A 13 7.39 29.31 13.24
N ARG A 14 6.15 29.40 12.75
CA ARG A 14 5.60 28.46 11.77
C ARG A 14 6.37 28.46 10.44
N SER A 15 6.85 29.62 9.99
CA SER A 15 7.68 29.71 8.78
C SER A 15 9.08 29.13 9.00
N ARG A 16 9.62 29.18 10.23
CA ARG A 16 10.91 28.59 10.58
C ARG A 16 10.82 27.07 10.71
N GLU A 17 9.77 26.56 11.34
CA GLU A 17 9.48 25.11 11.42
C GLU A 17 9.29 24.49 10.03
N ARG A 18 8.66 25.23 9.10
CA ARG A 18 8.59 24.84 7.68
C ARG A 18 9.95 24.79 6.99
N ALA A 19 10.81 25.79 7.22
CA ALA A 19 12.13 25.82 6.60
C ALA A 19 13.07 24.76 7.19
N GLU A 20 12.95 24.46 8.48
CA GLU A 20 13.73 23.40 9.15
C GLU A 20 13.29 22.00 8.67
N SER A 21 11.98 21.75 8.53
CA SER A 21 11.46 20.51 7.93
C SER A 21 11.82 20.34 6.44
N GLU A 22 11.78 21.41 5.64
CA GLU A 22 12.24 21.38 4.24
C GLU A 22 13.76 21.13 4.12
N ALA A 23 14.57 21.66 5.04
CA ALA A 23 16.02 21.48 5.07
C ALA A 23 16.44 20.08 5.54
N GLU A 24 15.69 19.47 6.47
CA GLU A 24 15.91 18.08 6.89
C GLU A 24 15.60 17.09 5.76
N CYS A 25 14.50 17.30 5.01
CA CYS A 25 14.18 16.48 3.84
C CYS A 25 15.25 16.51 2.74
N ALA A 26 15.98 17.62 2.60
CA ALA A 26 16.96 17.80 1.54
C ALA A 26 18.30 17.09 1.78
N ASN A 27 18.63 16.70 3.03
CA ASN A 27 19.99 16.27 3.37
C ASN A 27 20.10 14.90 4.08
N SER A 28 19.01 14.26 4.50
CA SER A 28 19.05 12.94 5.19
C SER A 28 18.09 11.87 4.62
N GLY A 29 17.29 12.17 3.59
CA GLY A 29 16.11 11.36 3.26
C GLY A 29 16.29 10.13 2.37
N HIS A 30 17.46 9.89 1.77
CA HIS A 30 17.59 8.87 0.70
C HIS A 30 17.93 7.45 1.20
N GLU A 31 18.48 7.30 2.40
CA GLU A 31 18.82 5.99 2.99
C GLU A 31 17.66 5.36 3.77
N ASP A 32 16.67 6.16 4.16
CA ASP A 32 15.62 5.70 5.07
C ASP A 32 14.58 4.83 4.33
N MET A 33 14.30 5.11 3.06
CA MET A 33 13.39 4.29 2.23
C MET A 33 14.08 3.90 0.91
N PRO A 34 15.05 2.97 0.92
CA PRO A 34 15.84 2.61 -0.25
C PRO A 34 15.00 1.85 -1.28
N VAL A 35 15.08 2.26 -2.54
CA VAL A 35 14.36 1.61 -3.66
C VAL A 35 14.79 0.16 -3.86
N GLU A 36 16.04 -0.16 -3.50
CA GLU A 36 16.64 -1.48 -3.59
C GLU A 36 15.91 -2.47 -2.69
N ARG A 37 15.53 -2.06 -1.47
CA ARG A 37 14.80 -2.94 -0.53
C ARG A 37 13.37 -3.18 -0.98
N ILE A 38 12.73 -2.17 -1.60
CA ILE A 38 11.41 -2.33 -2.23
C ILE A 38 11.52 -3.32 -3.40
N LEU A 39 12.56 -3.22 -4.22
CA LEU A 39 12.81 -4.15 -5.31
C LEU A 39 13.09 -5.58 -4.81
N GLU A 40 13.91 -5.73 -3.76
CA GLU A 40 14.16 -7.03 -3.12
C GLU A 40 12.88 -7.64 -2.55
N ALA A 41 12.02 -6.84 -1.92
CA ALA A 41 10.75 -7.28 -1.39
C ALA A 41 9.85 -7.84 -2.50
N GLU A 42 9.78 -7.15 -3.64
CA GLU A 42 9.04 -7.61 -4.83
C GLU A 42 9.60 -8.94 -5.36
N LEU A 43 10.91 -9.02 -5.61
CA LEU A 43 11.59 -10.21 -6.13
C LEU A 43 11.46 -11.43 -5.20
N ALA A 44 11.38 -11.20 -3.89
CA ALA A 44 11.26 -12.28 -2.90
C ALA A 44 9.89 -12.98 -2.94
N VAL A 45 8.85 -12.31 -3.44
CA VAL A 45 7.47 -12.84 -3.50
C VAL A 45 6.99 -13.09 -4.92
N GLU A 46 7.81 -12.79 -5.93
CA GLU A 46 7.49 -13.13 -7.33
C GLU A 46 7.16 -14.63 -7.42
N PRO A 47 6.03 -14.99 -8.06
CA PRO A 47 5.72 -16.39 -8.28
C PRO A 47 6.84 -16.97 -9.15
N LYS A 48 7.62 -17.89 -8.58
CA LYS A 48 8.57 -18.69 -9.36
C LYS A 48 7.77 -19.25 -10.53
N THR A 49 8.16 -18.89 -11.75
CA THR A 49 7.61 -19.50 -12.96
C THR A 49 7.96 -20.98 -12.91
N GLU A 50 7.13 -21.77 -12.22
CA GLU A 50 7.23 -23.20 -12.22
C GLU A 50 6.90 -23.64 -13.64
N SER A 51 7.94 -24.16 -14.30
CA SER A 51 7.88 -24.89 -15.54
C SER A 51 6.70 -25.85 -15.52
N TYR A 52 5.91 -25.85 -16.60
CA TYR A 52 4.93 -26.89 -16.92
C TYR A 52 5.46 -28.28 -16.53
N GLY A 53 4.79 -28.95 -15.60
CA GLY A 53 5.11 -30.33 -15.24
C GLY A 53 4.63 -30.71 -13.85
N ASP A 54 3.49 -31.41 -13.80
CA ASP A 54 2.97 -32.19 -12.68
C ASP A 54 2.63 -31.44 -11.37
N MET A 55 1.36 -31.06 -11.25
CA MET A 55 0.60 -31.23 -10.01
C MET A 55 -0.81 -31.70 -10.38
N ASN A 56 -1.07 -32.97 -10.09
CA ASN A 56 -2.40 -33.54 -10.06
C ASN A 56 -3.22 -32.81 -8.97
N THR A 57 -3.99 -31.79 -9.35
CA THR A 57 -4.98 -31.15 -8.48
C THR A 57 -6.35 -31.53 -9.00
N GLU A 58 -6.93 -32.58 -8.42
CA GLU A 58 -8.36 -32.83 -8.49
C GLU A 58 -9.10 -31.56 -8.02
N SER A 59 -10.13 -31.15 -8.78
CA SER A 59 -11.01 -29.96 -8.61
C SER A 59 -10.62 -28.65 -9.30
N SER A 60 -10.18 -28.68 -10.56
CA SER A 60 -10.37 -27.51 -11.44
C SER A 60 -11.88 -27.32 -11.67
N THR A 61 -12.55 -26.53 -10.82
CA THR A 61 -13.91 -26.10 -11.14
C THR A 61 -13.82 -25.25 -12.41
N ASN A 62 -14.69 -25.48 -13.40
CA ASN A 62 -14.75 -24.65 -14.62
C ASN A 62 -15.18 -23.20 -14.34
N ASP A 63 -15.34 -22.80 -13.08
CA ASP A 63 -15.76 -21.47 -12.68
C ASP A 63 -14.53 -20.53 -12.55
N PRO A 64 -14.40 -19.54 -13.44
CA PRO A 64 -13.30 -18.59 -13.37
C PRO A 64 -13.28 -17.78 -12.07
N VAL A 65 -14.44 -17.55 -11.42
CA VAL A 65 -14.52 -16.78 -10.18
C VAL A 65 -13.89 -17.54 -9.02
N THR A 66 -14.20 -18.83 -8.88
CA THR A 66 -13.55 -19.73 -7.90
C THR A 66 -12.03 -19.75 -8.09
N ASN A 67 -11.55 -19.86 -9.34
CA ASN A 67 -10.11 -19.85 -9.63
C ASN A 67 -9.43 -18.52 -9.24
N ILE A 68 -10.09 -17.38 -9.47
CA ILE A 68 -9.62 -16.06 -9.03
C ILE A 68 -9.57 -15.98 -7.50
N CYS A 69 -10.60 -16.51 -6.81
CA CYS A 69 -10.65 -16.51 -5.34
C CYS A 69 -9.53 -17.37 -4.74
N HIS A 70 -9.30 -18.58 -5.25
CA HIS A 70 -8.18 -19.44 -4.82
C HIS A 70 -6.82 -18.79 -5.08
N ALA A 71 -6.65 -18.14 -6.23
CA ALA A 71 -5.43 -17.41 -6.53
C ALA A 71 -5.24 -16.22 -5.58
N ALA A 72 -6.30 -15.47 -5.29
CA ALA A 72 -6.26 -14.37 -4.35
C ALA A 72 -5.89 -14.85 -2.94
N ASP A 73 -6.49 -15.94 -2.45
CA ASP A 73 -6.19 -16.53 -1.14
C ASP A 73 -4.70 -16.90 -1.02
N LYS A 74 -4.16 -17.59 -2.03
CA LYS A 74 -2.72 -17.90 -2.11
C LYS A 74 -1.85 -16.64 -2.09
N GLN A 75 -2.31 -15.55 -2.70
CA GLN A 75 -1.58 -14.28 -2.75
C GLN A 75 -1.72 -13.44 -1.47
N LEU A 76 -2.70 -13.70 -0.60
CA LEU A 76 -2.81 -12.97 0.67
C LEU A 76 -1.64 -13.26 1.59
N PHE A 77 -1.19 -14.52 1.67
CA PHE A 77 -0.01 -14.88 2.46
C PHE A 77 1.27 -14.25 1.92
N THR A 78 1.43 -14.20 0.59
CA THR A 78 2.59 -13.56 -0.03
C THR A 78 2.55 -12.04 0.15
N LEU A 79 1.37 -11.42 0.19
CA LEU A 79 1.19 -10.00 0.48
C LEU A 79 1.70 -9.64 1.89
N VAL A 80 1.39 -10.46 2.91
CA VAL A 80 1.88 -10.26 4.28
C VAL A 80 3.41 -10.35 4.32
N GLU A 81 3.98 -11.35 3.64
CA GLU A 81 5.43 -11.53 3.58
C GLU A 81 6.14 -10.42 2.79
N TRP A 82 5.53 -9.90 1.73
CA TRP A 82 5.99 -8.72 1.02
C TRP A 82 5.99 -7.50 1.94
N ALA A 83 4.87 -7.24 2.63
CA ALA A 83 4.72 -6.07 3.49
C ALA A 83 5.77 -6.05 4.60
N LYS A 84 6.05 -7.19 5.23
CA LYS A 84 7.10 -7.32 6.28
C LYS A 84 8.51 -7.01 5.78
N ARG A 85 8.76 -7.09 4.47
CA ARG A 85 10.05 -6.76 3.84
C ARG A 85 10.15 -5.29 3.42
N ILE A 86 9.03 -4.55 3.36
CA ILE A 86 9.03 -3.12 3.09
C ILE A 86 9.69 -2.38 4.27
N PRO A 87 10.66 -1.47 4.01
CA PRO A 87 11.30 -0.70 5.08
C PRO A 87 10.28 0.02 5.96
N HIS A 88 10.51 0.05 7.28
CA HIS A 88 9.68 0.67 8.31
C HIS A 88 8.28 0.08 8.52
N PHE A 89 7.81 -0.85 7.68
CA PHE A 89 6.49 -1.45 7.86
C PHE A 89 6.41 -2.28 9.16
N SER A 90 7.46 -3.04 9.45
CA SER A 90 7.53 -3.88 10.66
C SER A 90 7.72 -3.08 11.95
N ASP A 91 8.08 -1.80 11.85
CA ASP A 91 8.28 -0.91 13.00
C ASP A 91 6.96 -0.27 13.47
N LEU A 92 5.93 -0.29 12.62
CA LEU A 92 4.56 0.09 12.98
C LEU A 92 3.98 -0.89 14.00
N THR A 93 2.98 -0.43 14.75
CA THR A 93 2.25 -1.31 15.68
C THR A 93 1.59 -2.46 14.91
N LEU A 94 1.45 -3.62 15.54
CA LEU A 94 0.81 -4.77 14.90
C LEU A 94 -0.64 -4.45 14.45
N GLU A 95 -1.34 -3.62 15.21
CA GLU A 95 -2.68 -3.14 14.86
C GLU A 95 -2.66 -2.29 13.59
N ASP A 96 -1.75 -1.32 13.48
CA ASP A 96 -1.59 -0.49 12.28
C ASP A 96 -1.19 -1.34 11.07
N GLN A 97 -0.31 -2.33 11.23
CA GLN A 97 0.07 -3.25 10.15
C GLN A 97 -1.15 -4.01 9.60
N VAL A 98 -2.02 -4.52 10.48
CA VAL A 98 -3.25 -5.22 10.09
C VAL A 98 -4.24 -4.27 9.40
N ILE A 99 -4.42 -3.06 9.94
CA ILE A 99 -5.29 -2.03 9.37
C ILE A 99 -4.85 -1.67 7.94
N LEU A 100 -3.55 -1.44 7.74
CA LEU A 100 -2.97 -1.13 6.43
C LEU A 100 -3.11 -2.29 5.42
N LEU A 101 -2.87 -3.54 5.86
CA LEU A 101 -3.04 -4.73 5.01
C LEU A 101 -4.49 -4.94 4.57
N ARG A 102 -5.45 -4.53 5.40
CA ARG A 102 -6.88 -4.56 5.08
C ARG A 102 -7.35 -3.39 4.22
N ALA A 103 -6.44 -2.47 3.90
CA ALA A 103 -6.74 -1.20 3.23
C ALA A 103 -7.82 -0.37 3.95
N ASP A 104 -7.97 -0.54 5.27
CA ASP A 104 -8.73 0.37 6.10
C ASP A 104 -7.76 1.45 6.59
N ALA A 105 -8.10 2.72 6.42
CA ALA A 105 -7.28 3.81 6.97
C ALA A 105 -7.88 4.34 8.29
N LYS A 106 -9.04 3.83 8.69
CA LYS A 106 -9.72 4.21 9.92
C LYS A 106 -9.16 3.38 11.07
N GLY A 107 -8.81 4.04 12.17
CA GLY A 107 -8.30 3.36 13.36
C GLY A 107 -6.77 3.31 13.47
N LEU A 108 -6.03 3.92 12.52
CA LEU A 108 -4.58 4.06 12.67
C LEU A 108 -4.22 4.83 13.94
N SER A 109 -3.31 4.28 14.73
CA SER A 109 -2.82 4.88 15.98
C SER A 109 -2.08 6.19 15.72
N ASN A 110 -1.27 6.20 14.66
CA ASN A 110 -0.52 7.37 14.23
C ASN A 110 -0.61 7.58 12.70
N PRO A 111 -1.68 8.21 12.20
CA PRO A 111 -1.84 8.46 10.76
C PRO A 111 -0.72 9.33 10.17
N SER A 112 -0.09 10.19 10.98
CA SER A 112 0.98 11.09 10.53
C SER A 112 2.28 10.34 10.20
N GLU A 113 2.55 9.24 10.90
CA GLU A 113 3.71 8.39 10.62
C GLU A 113 3.53 7.65 9.29
N VAL A 114 2.34 7.10 9.05
CA VAL A 114 2.01 6.44 7.78
C VAL A 114 2.11 7.42 6.60
N GLU A 115 1.63 8.65 6.74
CA GLU A 115 1.75 9.66 5.69
C GLU A 115 3.22 10.04 5.45
N THR A 116 4.03 10.18 6.51
CA THR A 116 5.48 10.39 6.39
C THR A 116 6.16 9.25 5.61
N LEU A 117 5.82 7.99 5.90
CA LEU A 117 6.37 6.84 5.17
C LEU A 117 5.96 6.87 3.69
N ARG A 118 4.72 7.24 3.39
CA ARG A 118 4.22 7.40 2.03
C ARG A 118 4.95 8.52 1.28
N GLU A 119 5.21 9.65 1.92
CA GLU A 119 6.00 10.75 1.35
C GLU A 119 7.43 10.32 1.01
N LYS A 120 8.07 9.54 1.90
CA LYS A 120 9.39 8.93 1.63
C LYS A 120 9.35 8.03 0.39
N VAL A 121 8.32 7.20 0.23
CA VAL A 121 8.15 6.38 -0.99
C VAL A 121 7.99 7.25 -2.24
N TYR A 122 7.25 8.36 -2.17
CA TYR A 122 7.13 9.30 -3.28
C TYR A 122 8.47 9.94 -3.66
N ALA A 123 9.24 10.41 -2.67
CA ALA A 123 10.55 11.00 -2.89
C ALA A 123 11.52 9.99 -3.54
N THR A 124 11.61 8.77 -3.00
CA THR A 124 12.46 7.71 -3.53
C THR A 124 12.05 7.31 -4.95
N LEU A 125 10.76 7.14 -5.22
CA LEU A 125 10.28 6.78 -6.56
C LEU A 125 10.54 7.91 -7.57
N GLU A 126 10.33 9.16 -7.19
CA GLU A 126 10.63 10.31 -8.04
C GLU A 126 12.12 10.36 -8.39
N ALA A 127 13.00 10.25 -7.40
CA ALA A 127 14.44 10.21 -7.60
C ALA A 127 14.87 9.06 -8.51
N TYR A 128 14.34 7.86 -8.28
CA TYR A 128 14.61 6.69 -9.12
C TYR A 128 14.19 6.93 -10.58
N THR A 129 13.00 7.49 -10.81
CA THR A 129 12.53 7.76 -12.18
C THR A 129 13.38 8.79 -12.91
N LYS A 130 13.82 9.85 -12.21
CA LYS A 130 14.72 10.88 -12.77
C LYS A 130 16.09 10.30 -13.11
N GLN A 131 16.64 9.44 -12.25
CA GLN A 131 17.94 8.84 -12.44
C GLN A 131 17.94 7.76 -13.54
N LYS A 132 16.95 6.86 -13.52
CA LYS A 132 16.89 5.70 -14.43
C LYS A 132 16.31 6.05 -15.80
N TYR A 133 15.44 7.06 -15.88
CA TYR A 133 14.72 7.45 -17.10
C TYR A 133 14.76 8.98 -17.33
N PRO A 134 15.97 9.58 -17.49
CA PRO A 134 16.11 11.03 -17.68
C PRO A 134 15.39 11.56 -18.93
N GLU A 135 15.26 10.73 -19.97
CA GLU A 135 14.53 11.03 -21.21
C GLU A 135 13.00 11.14 -21.03
N GLN A 136 12.46 10.78 -19.86
CA GLN A 136 11.02 10.72 -19.59
C GLN A 136 10.63 11.57 -18.37
N PRO A 137 10.68 12.91 -18.45
CA PRO A 137 10.44 13.80 -17.29
C PRO A 137 9.05 13.65 -16.66
N GLY A 138 8.06 13.13 -17.39
CA GLY A 138 6.71 12.87 -16.89
C GLY A 138 6.48 11.45 -16.35
N ARG A 139 7.51 10.60 -16.24
CA ARG A 139 7.35 9.18 -15.88
C ARG A 139 6.77 8.98 -14.48
N PHE A 140 7.27 9.72 -13.49
CA PHE A 140 6.75 9.69 -12.11
C PHE A 140 5.25 9.97 -12.07
N ALA A 141 4.81 11.09 -12.66
CA ALA A 141 3.39 11.46 -12.72
C ALA A 141 2.54 10.40 -13.45
N LYS A 142 3.02 9.85 -14.58
CA LYS A 142 2.33 8.79 -15.31
C LYS A 142 2.15 7.50 -14.52
N LEU A 143 3.09 7.15 -13.63
CA LEU A 143 2.95 6.02 -12.71
C LEU A 143 1.88 6.30 -11.66
N LEU A 144 1.89 7.49 -11.04
CA LEU A 144 0.86 7.88 -10.06
C LEU A 144 -0.55 7.94 -10.64
N LEU A 145 -0.69 8.30 -11.92
CA LEU A 145 -1.98 8.30 -12.64
C LEU A 145 -2.58 6.88 -12.82
N ARG A 146 -1.87 5.81 -12.46
CA ARG A 146 -2.43 4.45 -12.40
C ARG A 146 -3.26 4.20 -11.12
N LEU A 147 -2.98 4.93 -10.05
CA LEU A 147 -3.64 4.74 -8.74
C LEU A 147 -5.17 4.98 -8.78
N PRO A 148 -5.71 6.02 -9.46
CA PRO A 148 -7.16 6.24 -9.51
C PRO A 148 -7.91 5.11 -10.24
N ALA A 149 -7.36 4.62 -11.34
CA ALA A 149 -7.93 3.49 -12.08
C ALA A 149 -7.87 2.21 -11.23
N LEU A 150 -6.73 1.96 -10.56
CA LEU A 150 -6.55 0.82 -9.66
C LEU A 150 -7.58 0.85 -8.52
N ARG A 151 -7.80 2.00 -7.88
CA ARG A 151 -8.84 2.16 -6.85
C ARG A 151 -10.23 1.84 -7.39
N SER A 152 -10.55 2.33 -8.58
CA SER A 152 -11.87 2.11 -9.21
C SER A 152 -12.11 0.63 -9.49
N ILE A 153 -11.10 -0.07 -10.02
CA ILE A 153 -11.15 -1.52 -10.26
C ILE A 153 -11.27 -2.27 -8.94
N GLY A 154 -10.44 -1.94 -7.94
CA GLY A 154 -10.47 -2.59 -6.62
C GLY A 154 -11.83 -2.48 -5.93
N LEU A 155 -12.46 -1.30 -5.96
CA LEU A 155 -13.81 -1.11 -5.43
C LEU A 155 -14.86 -1.96 -6.17
N LYS A 156 -14.75 -2.06 -7.49
CA LYS A 156 -15.66 -2.91 -8.28
C LYS A 156 -15.47 -4.40 -7.98
N CYS A 157 -14.22 -4.84 -7.83
CA CYS A 157 -13.92 -6.22 -7.43
C CYS A 157 -14.50 -6.54 -6.05
N LEU A 158 -14.37 -5.63 -5.07
CA LEU A 158 -14.98 -5.80 -3.75
C LEU A 158 -16.51 -5.91 -3.82
N GLU A 159 -17.17 -5.07 -4.62
CA GLU A 159 -18.63 -5.14 -4.84
C GLU A 159 -19.06 -6.52 -5.35
N HIS A 160 -18.33 -7.06 -6.33
CA HIS A 160 -18.58 -8.41 -6.85
C HIS A 160 -18.34 -9.50 -5.80
N LEU A 161 -17.26 -9.41 -5.03
CA LEU A 161 -16.98 -10.37 -3.96
C LEU A 161 -18.07 -10.36 -2.87
N PHE A 162 -18.58 -9.19 -2.50
CA PHE A 162 -19.73 -9.09 -1.58
C PHE A 162 -21.00 -9.70 -2.16
N PHE A 163 -21.27 -9.49 -3.44
CA PHE A 163 -22.42 -10.08 -4.12
C PHE A 163 -22.35 -11.62 -4.14
N PHE A 164 -21.18 -12.18 -4.49
CA PHE A 164 -20.97 -13.63 -4.46
C PHE A 164 -21.08 -14.21 -3.05
N LYS A 165 -20.57 -13.50 -2.04
CA LYS A 165 -20.74 -13.87 -0.61
C LYS A 165 -22.20 -13.95 -0.20
N LEU A 166 -23.05 -13.02 -0.64
CA LEU A 166 -24.47 -12.96 -0.27
C LEU A 166 -25.32 -14.05 -0.94
N ILE A 167 -24.96 -14.45 -2.16
CA ILE A 167 -25.73 -15.42 -2.94
C ILE A 167 -25.34 -16.86 -2.57
N GLY A 168 -24.08 -17.10 -2.19
CA GLY A 168 -23.59 -18.41 -1.74
C GLY A 168 -23.25 -19.40 -2.88
N ASP A 169 -23.22 -18.93 -4.12
CA ASP A 169 -22.97 -19.77 -5.31
C ASP A 169 -21.48 -20.15 -5.49
N THR A 170 -20.56 -19.44 -4.83
CA THR A 170 -19.12 -19.66 -4.97
C THR A 170 -18.48 -19.94 -3.60
N PRO A 171 -17.76 -21.06 -3.42
CA PRO A 171 -17.00 -21.29 -2.19
C PRO A 171 -15.86 -20.28 -2.13
N ILE A 172 -15.99 -19.28 -1.26
CA ILE A 172 -14.91 -18.35 -0.95
C ILE A 172 -14.20 -18.89 0.29
N ASP A 173 -12.86 -19.01 0.25
CA ASP A 173 -12.09 -19.47 1.39
C ASP A 173 -12.27 -18.58 2.63
N THR A 174 -12.16 -19.19 3.82
CA THR A 174 -12.43 -18.53 5.10
C THR A 174 -11.54 -17.31 5.34
N PHE A 175 -10.29 -17.33 4.86
CA PHE A 175 -9.37 -16.22 5.06
C PHE A 175 -9.67 -15.02 4.17
N LEU A 176 -10.04 -15.26 2.91
CA LEU A 176 -10.57 -14.21 2.03
C LEU A 176 -11.90 -13.65 2.58
N MET A 177 -12.74 -14.51 3.16
CA MET A 177 -13.95 -14.05 3.88
C MET A 177 -13.62 -13.15 5.08
N GLU A 178 -12.62 -13.49 5.90
CA GLU A 178 -12.17 -12.66 7.03
C GLU A 178 -11.63 -11.30 6.57
N MET A 179 -10.95 -11.24 5.41
CA MET A 179 -10.50 -9.99 4.81
C MET A 179 -11.64 -9.12 4.29
N LEU A 180 -12.72 -9.74 3.79
CA LEU A 180 -13.94 -9.04 3.37
C LEU A 180 -14.84 -8.62 4.53
N GLU A 181 -14.71 -9.24 5.69
CA GLU A 181 -15.47 -8.89 6.88
C GLU A 181 -14.86 -7.65 7.52
N THR A 182 -15.42 -6.47 7.23
CA THR A 182 -15.21 -5.29 8.08
C THR A 182 -15.43 -5.70 9.53
N PRO A 183 -14.56 -5.33 10.49
CA PRO A 183 -14.87 -5.55 11.89
C PRO A 183 -16.19 -4.82 12.11
N LEU A 184 -17.25 -5.57 12.39
CA LEU A 184 -18.49 -4.99 12.85
C LEU A 184 -18.09 -4.14 14.05
N GLN A 185 -18.21 -2.82 13.92
CA GLN A 185 -18.17 -1.92 15.06
C GLN A 185 -19.27 -2.43 16.00
N ILE A 186 -18.88 -3.16 17.03
CA ILE A 186 -19.74 -3.41 18.17
C ILE A 186 -19.86 -2.04 18.84
N THR A 187 -21.01 -1.42 18.57
CA THR A 187 -21.57 -0.21 19.19
C THR A 187 -21.26 -0.09 20.68
#